data_AF-A0A922LB03-F1
#
_entry.id   AF-A0A922LB03-F1
#
_cell.length_a   1.000
_cell.length_b   1.000
_cell.length_c   1.000
_cell.angle_alpha   90.00
_cell.angle_beta   90.00
_cell.angle_gamma   90.00
#
_symmetry.space_group_name_H-M   'P 1'
#
loop_
_entity.id
_entity.type
_entity.pdbx_description
1 polymer ?
#
loop_
_entity_poly.entity_id
_entity_poly.type
_entity_poly.pdbx_seq_one_letter_code
_entity_poly.pdbx_strand_id
1 'polypeptide(L)'
;MLIKVKTLTGKEICCKYMPFYFRRPEKRSVYFRRQAIFRLTGNYYGRTRNVWRVAIHRWLKKMVYLQEFRRRRNTHMDDLYKQRLLAAVEEHDFKSEYFLSTLTKCDVELDTRILSLLATYEPRTFKSLVDLTKTVFHENATTEISRHTKPCDAVITRGMLKENI
;
A
#
# COMPACT_ATOMS: atom_id res chain seq x y z
N MET A 1 -24.52 -10.71 -9.59
CA MET A 1 -25.20 -11.67 -8.68
C MET A 1 -24.37 -11.82 -7.40
N LEU A 2 -24.75 -11.10 -6.33
CA LEU A 2 -24.10 -11.21 -5.02
C LEU A 2 -24.58 -12.49 -4.32
N ILE A 3 -23.66 -13.36 -3.94
CA ILE A 3 -24.01 -14.52 -3.12
C ILE A 3 -23.80 -14.15 -1.67
N LYS A 4 -24.89 -14.12 -0.91
CA LYS A 4 -24.88 -14.02 0.54
C LYS A 4 -24.56 -15.41 1.11
N VAL A 5 -23.32 -15.62 1.53
CA VAL A 5 -22.94 -16.83 2.27
C VAL A 5 -23.06 -16.50 3.75
N LYS A 6 -24.02 -17.11 4.47
CA LYS A 6 -24.11 -17.01 5.93
C LYS A 6 -22.98 -17.83 6.56
N THR A 7 -22.11 -17.20 7.33
CA THR A 7 -21.14 -17.93 8.17
C THR A 7 -21.81 -18.51 9.41
N LEU A 8 -21.13 -19.44 10.09
CA LEU A 8 -21.53 -19.96 11.42
C LEU A 8 -21.64 -18.85 12.49
N THR A 9 -21.04 -17.68 12.24
CA THR A 9 -21.07 -16.48 13.08
C THR A 9 -22.15 -15.47 12.66
N GLY A 10 -23.07 -15.84 11.74
CA GLY A 10 -24.19 -14.99 11.31
C GLY A 10 -23.82 -13.83 10.37
N LYS A 11 -22.53 -13.63 10.05
CA LYS A 11 -22.09 -12.57 9.12
C LYS A 11 -22.33 -13.01 7.66
N GLU A 12 -23.05 -12.19 6.90
CA GLU A 12 -23.25 -12.40 5.46
C GLU A 12 -21.98 -12.01 4.69
N ILE A 13 -21.29 -13.00 4.11
CA ILE A 13 -20.18 -12.74 3.20
C ILE A 13 -20.77 -12.59 1.80
N CYS A 14 -20.72 -11.38 1.24
CA CYS A 14 -21.14 -11.07 -0.12
C CYS A 14 -19.99 -11.31 -1.11
N CYS A 15 -19.93 -12.50 -1.72
CA CYS A 15 -18.97 -12.76 -2.80
C CYS A 15 -19.52 -12.22 -4.14
N LYS A 16 -18.86 -11.20 -4.72
CA LYS A 16 -19.25 -10.55 -5.98
C LYS A 16 -19.09 -11.39 -7.26
N TYR A 17 -18.28 -12.45 -7.23
CA TYR A 17 -17.94 -13.23 -8.42
C TYR A 17 -18.17 -14.72 -8.15
N MET A 18 -19.23 -15.27 -8.74
CA MET A 18 -19.34 -16.70 -8.96
C MET A 18 -19.15 -16.93 -10.47
N PRO A 19 -18.22 -17.81 -10.88
CA PRO A 19 -17.95 -18.05 -12.30
C PRO A 19 -19.20 -18.58 -13.03
N PHE A 20 -19.35 -18.18 -14.30
CA PHE A 20 -20.50 -18.48 -15.18
C PHE A 20 -20.91 -19.97 -15.20
N TYR A 21 -19.95 -20.88 -15.00
CA TYR A 21 -20.18 -22.33 -14.97
C TYR A 21 -20.88 -22.88 -13.71
N PHE A 22 -21.36 -22.00 -12.83
CA PHE A 22 -22.13 -22.35 -11.63
C PHE A 22 -23.58 -21.84 -11.75
N ARG A 23 -24.31 -22.32 -12.76
CA ARG A 23 -25.78 -22.31 -12.66
C ARG A 23 -26.15 -23.12 -11.41
N ARG A 24 -27.02 -22.55 -10.57
CA ARG A 24 -27.59 -23.26 -9.41
C ARG A 24 -28.21 -24.56 -9.94
N PRO A 25 -27.82 -25.75 -9.45
CA PRO A 25 -28.39 -26.99 -9.98
C PRO A 25 -29.90 -26.99 -9.75
N GLU A 26 -30.65 -27.30 -10.80
CA GLU A 26 -32.12 -27.26 -10.81
C GLU A 26 -32.72 -28.29 -9.83
N LYS A 27 -32.04 -29.43 -9.66
CA LYS A 27 -32.43 -30.47 -8.69
C LYS A 27 -31.61 -30.38 -7.40
N ARG A 28 -32.34 -30.29 -6.28
CA ARG A 28 -31.84 -29.98 -4.93
C ARG A 28 -31.34 -31.23 -4.16
N SER A 29 -30.80 -32.24 -4.84
CA SER A 29 -30.30 -33.45 -4.16
C SER A 29 -28.98 -33.17 -3.42
N VAL A 30 -28.68 -33.98 -2.40
CA VAL A 30 -27.43 -33.87 -1.61
C VAL A 30 -26.20 -34.04 -2.52
N TYR A 31 -26.27 -34.94 -3.51
CA TYR A 31 -25.20 -35.20 -4.46
C TYR A 31 -24.79 -33.95 -5.25
N PHE A 32 -25.75 -33.27 -5.91
CA PHE A 32 -25.42 -32.10 -6.74
C PHE A 32 -24.86 -30.93 -5.92
N ARG A 33 -25.30 -30.76 -4.65
CA ARG A 33 -24.70 -29.78 -3.72
C ARG A 33 -23.24 -30.10 -3.41
N ARG A 34 -22.92 -31.38 -3.21
CA ARG A 34 -21.55 -31.85 -2.94
C ARG A 34 -20.64 -31.66 -4.14
N GLN A 35 -21.11 -32.07 -5.31
CA GLN A 35 -20.40 -31.94 -6.56
C GLN A 35 -20.05 -30.48 -6.89
N ALA A 36 -20.95 -29.55 -6.57
CA ALA A 36 -20.72 -28.13 -6.79
C ALA A 36 -19.52 -27.58 -6.00
N ILE A 37 -19.37 -27.96 -4.73
CA ILE A 37 -18.18 -27.58 -3.94
C ILE A 37 -16.93 -28.28 -4.47
N PHE A 38 -17.00 -29.55 -4.85
CA PHE A 38 -15.83 -30.25 -5.40
C PHE A 38 -15.35 -29.64 -6.72
N ARG A 39 -16.25 -29.10 -7.55
CA ARG A 39 -15.86 -28.30 -8.74
C ARG A 39 -15.08 -27.04 -8.34
N LEU A 40 -15.45 -26.38 -7.24
CA LEU A 40 -14.76 -25.17 -6.74
C LEU A 40 -13.43 -25.48 -6.04
N THR A 41 -13.32 -26.65 -5.40
CA THR A 41 -12.12 -27.11 -4.68
C THR A 41 -11.27 -28.08 -5.49
N GLY A 42 -11.55 -28.27 -6.78
CA GLY A 42 -10.90 -29.27 -7.63
C GLY A 42 -9.39 -29.07 -7.74
N ASN A 43 -8.93 -27.82 -7.65
CA ASN A 43 -7.52 -27.44 -7.64
C ASN A 43 -6.87 -27.46 -6.24
N TYR A 44 -7.57 -27.92 -5.19
CA TYR A 44 -6.99 -27.96 -3.85
C TYR A 44 -6.15 -29.23 -3.66
N TYR A 45 -5.18 -29.15 -2.76
CA TYR A 45 -4.26 -30.26 -2.49
C TYR A 45 -4.84 -31.30 -1.50
N GLY A 46 -4.53 -32.58 -1.72
CA GLY A 46 -4.81 -33.69 -0.80
C GLY A 46 -6.30 -33.90 -0.48
N ARG A 47 -6.64 -34.22 0.77
CA ARG A 47 -8.03 -34.53 1.20
C ARG A 47 -9.03 -33.40 0.95
N THR A 48 -8.55 -32.17 0.76
CA THR A 48 -9.40 -30.99 0.61
C THR A 48 -10.09 -30.89 -0.76
N ARG A 49 -9.67 -31.68 -1.76
CA ARG A 49 -10.40 -31.83 -3.04
C ARG A 49 -11.41 -32.98 -3.06
N ASN A 50 -11.26 -33.98 -2.16
CA ASN A 50 -12.03 -35.24 -2.19
C ASN A 50 -13.05 -35.37 -1.05
N VAL A 51 -12.74 -34.86 0.15
CA VAL A 51 -13.56 -35.06 1.35
C VAL A 51 -14.48 -33.86 1.57
N TRP A 52 -15.80 -34.08 1.54
CA TRP A 52 -16.81 -33.03 1.61
C TRP A 52 -16.63 -32.06 2.79
N ARG A 53 -16.52 -32.59 4.03
CA ARG A 53 -16.42 -31.78 5.25
C ARG A 53 -15.15 -30.90 5.25
N VAL A 54 -14.05 -31.44 4.74
CA VAL A 54 -12.78 -30.71 4.66
C VAL A 54 -12.82 -29.66 3.54
N ALA A 55 -13.41 -30.02 2.39
CA ALA A 55 -13.55 -29.14 1.23
C ALA A 55 -14.39 -27.90 1.57
N ILE A 56 -15.57 -28.08 2.18
CA ILE A 56 -16.46 -26.96 2.52
C ILE A 56 -15.84 -26.00 3.54
N HIS A 57 -15.18 -26.51 4.59
CA HIS A 57 -14.50 -25.67 5.57
C HIS A 57 -13.35 -24.87 4.94
N ARG A 58 -12.53 -25.51 4.10
CA ARG A 58 -11.41 -24.84 3.43
C ARG A 58 -11.90 -23.80 2.42
N TRP A 59 -12.96 -24.12 1.68
CA TRP A 59 -13.58 -23.20 0.73
C TRP A 59 -14.13 -21.96 1.43
N LEU A 60 -14.88 -22.13 2.53
CA LEU A 60 -15.41 -21.01 3.33
C LEU A 60 -14.28 -20.13 3.88
N LYS A 61 -13.24 -20.73 4.45
CA LYS A 61 -12.06 -20.01 4.94
C LYS A 61 -11.37 -19.23 3.82
N LYS A 62 -11.24 -19.82 2.62
CA LYS A 62 -10.69 -19.14 1.44
C LYS A 62 -11.54 -17.94 1.03
N MET A 63 -12.87 -18.03 1.08
CA MET A 63 -13.75 -16.90 0.74
C MET A 63 -13.56 -15.70 1.68
N VAL A 64 -13.40 -15.95 2.98
CA VAL A 64 -13.07 -14.90 3.96
C VAL A 64 -11.74 -14.25 3.61
N TYR A 65 -10.69 -15.06 3.41
CA TYR A 65 -9.37 -14.54 3.05
C TYR A 65 -9.36 -13.76 1.74
N LEU A 66 -10.10 -14.20 0.72
CA LEU A 66 -10.19 -13.46 -0.54
C LEU A 66 -10.83 -12.09 -0.36
N GLN A 67 -11.84 -11.99 0.51
CA GLN A 67 -12.48 -10.71 0.80
C GLN A 67 -11.54 -9.77 1.56
N GLU A 68 -10.79 -10.28 2.52
CA GLU A 68 -9.75 -9.52 3.23
C GLU A 68 -8.61 -9.11 2.31
N PHE A 69 -8.13 -10.02 1.46
CA PHE A 69 -7.06 -9.76 0.50
C PHE A 69 -7.44 -8.68 -0.51
N ARG A 70 -8.69 -8.67 -0.99
CA ARG A 70 -9.19 -7.58 -1.86
C ARG A 70 -9.11 -6.21 -1.20
N ARG A 71 -9.36 -6.13 0.12
CA ARG A 71 -9.22 -4.88 0.89
C ARG A 71 -7.75 -4.50 1.07
N ARG A 72 -6.89 -5.46 1.38
CA ARG A 72 -5.45 -5.24 1.65
C ARG A 72 -4.59 -5.06 0.40
N ARG A 73 -5.09 -5.44 -0.79
CA ARG A 73 -4.32 -5.37 -2.05
C ARG A 73 -3.74 -3.98 -2.29
N ASN A 74 -4.52 -2.93 -2.09
CA ASN A 74 -4.08 -1.57 -2.35
C ASN A 74 -2.97 -1.18 -1.37
N THR A 75 -3.17 -1.40 -0.07
CA THR A 75 -2.14 -1.16 0.97
C THR A 75 -0.83 -1.88 0.66
N HIS A 76 -0.88 -3.17 0.31
CA HIS A 76 0.33 -3.93 0.00
C HIS A 76 1.07 -3.40 -1.24
N MET A 77 0.33 -2.92 -2.25
CA MET A 77 0.93 -2.29 -3.43
C MET A 77 1.54 -0.93 -3.08
N ASP A 78 0.86 -0.15 -2.26
CA ASP A 78 1.35 1.16 -1.82
C ASP A 78 2.62 1.03 -0.96
N ASP A 79 2.68 0.02 -0.09
CA ASP A 79 3.89 -0.32 0.68
C ASP A 79 5.06 -0.68 -0.24
N LEU A 80 4.81 -1.48 -1.28
CA LEU A 80 5.82 -1.84 -2.28
C LEU A 80 6.31 -0.61 -3.06
N TYR A 81 5.41 0.27 -3.50
CA TYR A 81 5.78 1.47 -4.24
C TYR A 81 6.60 2.43 -3.36
N LYS A 82 6.23 2.57 -2.08
CA LYS A 82 7.03 3.32 -1.11
C LYS A 82 8.42 2.70 -0.98
N GLN A 83 8.54 1.41 -0.71
CA GLN A 83 9.84 0.73 -0.57
C GLN A 83 10.76 0.96 -1.79
N ARG A 84 10.21 0.84 -3.01
CA ARG A 84 10.95 1.11 -4.24
C ARG A 84 11.39 2.57 -4.33
N LEU A 85 10.50 3.50 -3.98
CA LEU A 85 10.81 4.92 -3.97
C LEU A 85 11.91 5.25 -2.96
N LEU A 86 11.86 4.68 -1.75
CA LEU A 86 12.89 4.89 -0.72
C LEU A 86 14.26 4.48 -1.27
N ALA A 87 14.38 3.28 -1.84
CA ALA A 87 15.63 2.77 -2.41
C ALA A 87 16.15 3.67 -3.55
N ALA A 88 15.28 4.12 -4.45
CA ALA A 88 15.67 5.00 -5.56
C ALA A 88 16.13 6.39 -5.08
N VAL A 89 15.52 6.94 -4.03
CA VAL A 89 15.94 8.23 -3.46
C VAL A 89 17.28 8.09 -2.73
N GLU A 90 17.51 6.95 -2.06
CA GLU A 90 18.77 6.63 -1.39
C GLU A 90 19.95 6.52 -2.38
N GLU A 91 19.74 5.99 -3.59
CA GLU A 91 20.75 5.96 -4.67
C GLU A 91 21.23 7.36 -5.11
N HIS A 92 20.45 8.40 -4.79
CA HIS A 92 20.77 9.78 -5.10
C HIS A 92 21.26 10.56 -3.87
N ASP A 93 21.68 9.89 -2.80
CA ASP A 93 22.19 10.51 -1.56
C ASP A 93 21.20 11.52 -0.94
N PHE A 94 19.90 11.31 -1.11
CA PHE A 94 18.87 12.15 -0.51
C PHE A 94 18.04 11.39 0.53
N LYS A 95 17.51 12.11 1.51
CA LYS A 95 16.71 11.51 2.57
C LYS A 95 15.26 11.37 2.12
N SER A 96 14.83 10.12 2.02
CA SER A 96 13.53 9.72 1.50
C SER A 96 12.32 10.22 2.31
N GLU A 97 12.48 10.44 3.62
CA GLU A 97 11.47 11.04 4.51
C GLU A 97 11.06 12.46 4.08
N TYR A 98 12.02 13.24 3.58
CA TYR A 98 11.79 14.62 3.16
C TYR A 98 11.39 14.75 1.69
N PHE A 99 11.56 13.70 0.88
CA PHE A 99 11.31 13.74 -0.56
C PHE A 99 9.84 14.05 -0.88
N LEU A 100 8.89 13.32 -0.29
CA LEU A 100 7.47 13.55 -0.57
C LEU A 100 6.99 14.92 -0.07
N SER A 101 7.45 15.34 1.12
CA SER A 101 7.06 16.64 1.68
C SER A 101 7.64 17.82 0.90
N THR A 102 8.85 17.68 0.35
CA THR A 102 9.45 18.70 -0.53
C THR A 102 8.77 18.75 -1.89
N LEU A 103 8.38 17.61 -2.49
CA LEU A 103 7.58 17.59 -3.73
C LEU A 103 6.28 18.39 -3.57
N THR A 104 5.56 18.16 -2.47
CA THR A 104 4.32 18.91 -2.19
C THR A 104 4.56 20.40 -1.98
N LYS A 105 5.74 20.81 -1.48
CA LYS A 105 6.11 22.23 -1.38
C LYS A 105 6.46 22.85 -2.74
N CYS A 106 6.84 22.04 -3.72
CA CYS A 106 7.10 22.46 -5.09
C CYS A 106 5.83 22.46 -5.96
N ASP A 107 4.65 22.24 -5.36
CA ASP A 107 3.37 22.05 -6.05
C ASP A 107 3.38 20.91 -7.09
N VAL A 108 4.24 19.89 -6.88
CA VAL A 108 4.31 18.69 -7.72
C VAL A 108 3.48 17.57 -7.08
N GLU A 109 2.23 17.44 -7.52
CA GLU A 109 1.30 16.40 -7.05
C GLU A 109 1.46 15.09 -7.85
N LEU A 110 2.42 14.25 -7.44
CA LEU A 110 2.66 12.94 -8.04
C LEU A 110 2.37 11.79 -7.07
N ASP A 111 1.63 10.78 -7.57
CA ASP A 111 1.40 9.54 -6.85
C ASP A 111 2.70 8.72 -6.68
N THR A 112 2.84 8.05 -5.54
CA THR A 112 3.98 7.15 -5.23
C THR A 112 4.11 6.01 -6.24
N ARG A 113 2.99 5.55 -6.81
CA ARG A 113 2.99 4.56 -7.90
C ARG A 113 3.74 5.10 -9.13
N ILE A 114 3.42 6.32 -9.57
CA ILE A 114 4.02 6.94 -10.75
C ILE A 114 5.49 7.25 -10.48
N LEU A 115 5.82 7.76 -9.29
CA LEU A 115 7.20 8.00 -8.88
C LEU A 115 8.03 6.71 -8.90
N SER A 116 7.50 5.59 -8.39
CA SER A 116 8.20 4.30 -8.45
C SER A 116 8.40 3.78 -9.87
N LEU A 117 7.47 4.09 -10.78
CA LEU A 117 7.56 3.74 -12.19
C LEU A 117 8.65 4.58 -12.88
N LEU A 118 8.65 5.88 -12.65
CA LEU A 118 9.66 6.80 -13.18
C LEU A 118 11.07 6.42 -12.70
N ALA A 119 11.23 6.08 -11.41
CA ALA A 119 12.50 5.61 -10.88
C ALA A 119 13.01 4.36 -11.61
N THR A 120 12.12 3.45 -12.01
CA THR A 120 12.51 2.18 -12.67
C THR A 120 12.81 2.37 -14.16
N TYR A 121 11.96 3.10 -14.88
CA TYR A 121 12.01 3.17 -16.35
C TYR A 121 12.69 4.45 -16.87
N GLU A 122 12.65 5.55 -16.12
CA GLU A 122 13.10 6.88 -16.54
C GLU A 122 14.03 7.50 -15.48
N PRO A 123 15.23 6.93 -15.26
CA PRO A 123 16.12 7.36 -14.17
C PRO A 123 16.61 8.80 -14.33
N ARG A 124 16.71 9.31 -15.57
CA ARG A 124 17.10 10.70 -15.85
C ARG A 124 16.05 11.69 -15.34
N THR A 125 14.79 11.43 -15.64
CA THR A 125 13.65 12.24 -15.20
C THR A 125 13.53 12.19 -13.68
N PHE A 126 13.67 11.00 -13.10
CA PHE A 126 13.63 10.83 -11.65
C PHE A 126 14.76 11.61 -10.95
N LYS A 127 15.98 11.56 -11.50
CA LYS A 127 17.10 12.37 -11.00
C LYS A 127 16.79 13.87 -11.02
N SER A 128 16.21 14.39 -12.09
CA SER A 128 15.81 15.80 -12.16
C SER A 128 14.81 16.20 -11.07
N LEU A 129 13.86 15.31 -10.74
CA LEU A 129 12.95 15.54 -9.61
C LEU A 129 13.69 15.57 -8.28
N VAL A 130 14.64 14.64 -8.05
CA VAL A 130 15.44 14.61 -6.83
C VAL A 130 16.32 15.86 -6.71
N ASP A 131 16.95 16.29 -7.80
CA ASP A 131 17.77 17.51 -7.81
C ASP A 131 16.92 18.75 -7.48
N LEU A 132 15.71 18.85 -8.03
CA LEU A 132 14.74 19.90 -7.67
C LEU A 132 14.33 19.85 -6.18
N THR A 133 14.14 18.65 -5.62
CA THR A 133 13.86 18.55 -4.17
C THR A 133 15.03 18.96 -3.30
N LYS A 134 16.27 18.66 -3.72
CA LYS A 134 17.48 19.05 -2.99
C LYS A 134 17.60 20.56 -2.93
N THR A 135 17.43 21.26 -4.05
CA THR A 135 17.53 22.74 -4.08
C THR A 135 16.52 23.37 -3.12
N VAL A 136 15.25 22.97 -3.21
CA VAL A 136 14.19 23.50 -2.34
C VAL A 136 14.41 23.11 -0.88
N PHE A 137 14.91 21.90 -0.60
CA PHE A 137 15.26 21.49 0.76
C PHE A 137 16.34 22.38 1.38
N HIS A 138 17.39 22.70 0.62
CA HIS A 138 18.47 23.58 1.08
C HIS A 138 17.99 25.02 1.28
N GLU A 139 17.16 25.56 0.38
CA GLU A 139 16.57 26.89 0.52
C GLU A 139 15.74 27.02 1.81
N ASN A 140 14.94 25.99 2.12
CA ASN A 140 14.15 25.92 3.36
C ASN A 140 15.05 25.91 4.61
N ALA A 141 16.16 25.17 4.58
CA ALA A 141 17.11 25.13 5.69
C ALA A 141 17.78 26.50 5.91
N THR A 142 18.16 27.20 4.84
CA THR A 142 18.74 28.54 4.92
C THR A 142 17.75 29.58 5.45
N THR A 143 16.48 29.50 5.06
CA THR A 143 15.44 30.40 5.57
C THR A 143 15.18 30.19 7.06
N GLU A 144 15.22 28.96 7.56
CA GLU A 144 15.07 28.69 9.00
C GLU A 144 16.25 29.23 9.82
N ILE A 145 17.49 29.06 9.34
CA ILE A 145 18.69 29.64 9.99
C ILE A 145 18.60 31.18 10.00
N SER A 146 18.17 31.81 8.91
CA SER A 146 17.99 33.26 8.80
C SER A 146 16.93 33.83 9.76
N ARG A 147 15.85 33.08 10.04
CA ARG A 147 14.82 33.48 11.02
C ARG A 147 15.39 33.53 12.45
N HIS A 148 16.47 32.82 12.71
CA HIS A 148 17.25 32.87 13.95
C HIS A 148 18.48 33.79 13.82
N THR A 149 18.30 35.02 13.33
CA THR A 149 19.39 36.02 13.23
C THR A 149 19.74 36.65 14.57
N LYS A 150 18.81 36.63 15.53
CA LYS A 150 19.08 36.94 16.94
C LYS A 150 18.89 35.66 17.76
N PRO A 151 19.82 35.32 18.66
CA PRO A 151 19.52 34.31 19.68
C PRO A 151 18.28 34.74 20.45
N CYS A 152 17.48 33.79 20.94
CA CYS A 152 16.32 34.10 21.77
C CYS A 152 16.73 35.12 22.86
N ASP A 153 15.92 36.16 23.09
CA ASP A 153 16.29 37.31 23.94
C ASP A 153 16.78 36.93 25.36
N ALA A 154 16.46 35.72 25.84
CA ALA A 154 16.87 35.17 27.13
C ALA A 154 18.26 34.49 27.14
N VAL A 155 18.93 34.28 26.00
CA VAL A 155 20.20 33.56 25.89
C VAL A 155 21.32 34.52 25.49
N ILE A 156 22.07 34.99 26.48
CA ILE A 156 23.29 35.79 26.26
C ILE A 156 24.42 34.85 25.84
N THR A 157 24.86 34.93 24.58
CA THR A 157 26.01 34.15 24.10
C THR A 157 27.31 34.94 24.27
N ARG A 158 28.46 34.23 24.34
CA ARG A 158 29.79 34.85 24.54
C ARG A 158 30.15 35.90 23.47
N GLY A 159 29.57 35.82 22.27
CA GLY A 159 29.76 36.82 21.22
C GLY A 159 29.08 38.15 21.51
N MET A 160 27.95 38.14 22.23
CA MET A 160 27.16 39.34 22.56
C MET A 160 27.79 40.22 23.65
N LEU A 161 28.80 39.71 24.37
CA LEU A 161 29.51 40.44 25.42
C LEU A 161 30.72 41.23 24.88
N LYS A 162 31.09 41.07 23.59
CA LYS A 162 32.32 41.63 23.01
C LYS A 162 32.18 43.02 22.38
N GLU A 163 30.96 43.58 22.28
CA GLU A 163 30.74 44.85 21.54
C GLU A 163 30.87 46.13 22.41
N ASN A 164 31.16 46.01 23.71
CA ASN A 164 31.22 47.15 24.65
C ASN A 164 32.59 47.31 25.35
N ILE A 165 33.71 46.98 24.68
CA ILE A 165 35.07 47.28 25.16
C ILE A 165 35.82 48.02 24.07
#